data_AF-A0A932T7M3-F1
#
_entry.id   AF-A0A932T7M3-F1
#
_cell.length_a   1.000
_cell.length_b   1.000
_cell.length_c   1.000
_cell.angle_alpha   90.00
_cell.angle_beta   90.00
_cell.angle_gamma   90.00
#
_symmetry.space_group_name_H-M   'P 1'
#
loop_
_entity.id
_entity.type
_entity.pdbx_description
1 polymer ?
#
loop_
_entity_poly.entity_id
_entity_poly.type
_entity_poly.pdbx_seq_one_letter_code
_entity_poly.pdbx_strand_id
1 'polypeptide(L)'
;MEEQADEFAAEFLMPGEEIGSSLRNLSFDKLPSLKSHWRVSMAALIKRAADLDRISQRHYQTLFAELSRSGWRTREPIQIEPEHPTVLRDAIGVHLRDHQIGQEELKRTAFLVDTDEFVRTFVPATDQPFRVVG
;
A
#
# COMPACT_ATOMS: atom_id res chain seq x y z
N MET A 1 -8.58 17.77 7.19
CA MET A 1 -7.22 17.28 6.83
C MET A 1 -7.21 15.76 6.83
N GLU A 2 -7.63 15.10 7.93
CA GLU A 2 -7.76 13.64 7.97
C GLU A 2 -8.73 13.08 6.92
N GLU A 3 -9.94 13.64 6.79
CA GLU A 3 -10.92 13.19 5.78
C GLU A 3 -10.39 13.29 4.34
N GLN A 4 -9.64 14.36 4.04
CA GLN A 4 -9.05 14.56 2.71
C GLN A 4 -7.89 13.58 2.45
N ALA A 5 -7.13 13.22 3.49
CA ALA A 5 -6.09 12.21 3.39
C ALA A 5 -6.70 10.81 3.22
N ASP A 6 -7.78 10.51 3.93
CA ASP A 6 -8.57 9.29 3.77
C ASP A 6 -9.12 9.17 2.34
N GLU A 7 -9.70 10.24 1.81
CA GLU A 7 -10.24 10.29 0.44
C GLU A 7 -9.13 10.08 -0.59
N PHE A 8 -8.00 10.79 -0.44
CA PHE A 8 -6.83 10.61 -1.28
C PHE A 8 -6.30 9.17 -1.24
N ALA A 9 -6.14 8.60 -0.05
CA ALA A 9 -5.67 7.23 0.13
C ALA A 9 -6.65 6.22 -0.48
N ALA A 10 -7.95 6.43 -0.32
CA ALA A 10 -8.97 5.58 -0.91
C ALA A 10 -8.94 5.61 -2.44
N GLU A 11 -8.77 6.79 -3.06
CA GLU A 11 -8.62 6.92 -4.51
C GLU A 11 -7.31 6.31 -5.01
N PHE A 12 -6.20 6.55 -4.29
CA PHE A 12 -4.89 6.02 -4.64
C PHE A 12 -4.83 4.49 -4.56
N LEU A 13 -5.41 3.90 -3.50
CA LEU A 13 -5.40 2.45 -3.28
C LEU A 13 -6.48 1.73 -4.10
N MET A 14 -7.62 2.36 -4.32
CA MET A 14 -8.79 1.77 -4.95
C MET A 14 -9.46 2.77 -5.91
N PRO A 15 -8.85 3.05 -7.08
CA PRO A 15 -9.36 4.03 -8.04
C PRO A 15 -10.81 3.76 -8.40
N GLY A 16 -11.64 4.79 -8.32
CA GLY A 16 -13.10 4.67 -8.40
C GLY A 16 -13.58 4.12 -9.74
N GLU A 17 -12.88 4.49 -10.81
CA GLU A 17 -13.11 4.01 -12.18
C GLU A 17 -12.88 2.50 -12.32
N GLU A 18 -11.88 1.96 -11.60
CA GLU A 18 -11.51 0.56 -11.66
C GLU A 18 -12.36 -0.30 -10.72
N ILE A 19 -12.42 0.08 -9.44
CA ILE A 19 -13.10 -0.71 -8.42
C ILE A 19 -14.62 -0.63 -8.51
N GLY A 20 -15.16 0.47 -9.03
CA GLY A 20 -16.59 0.79 -8.94
C GLY A 20 -17.51 -0.27 -9.53
N SER A 21 -17.07 -0.99 -10.57
CA SER A 21 -17.81 -2.09 -11.18
C SER A 21 -17.93 -3.30 -10.24
N SER A 22 -16.88 -3.59 -9.49
CA SER A 22 -16.79 -4.73 -8.55
C SER A 22 -17.58 -4.50 -7.26
N LEU A 23 -17.82 -3.23 -6.90
CA LEU A 23 -18.62 -2.85 -5.72
C LEU A 23 -20.12 -2.81 -5.98
N ARG A 24 -20.57 -2.96 -7.24
CA ARG A 24 -22.00 -3.07 -7.53
C ARG A 24 -22.58 -4.33 -6.91
N ASN A 25 -23.69 -4.18 -6.19
CA ASN A 25 -24.30 -5.28 -5.43
C ASN A 25 -23.25 -6.00 -4.56
N LEU A 26 -22.42 -5.20 -3.87
CA LEU A 26 -21.43 -5.70 -2.92
C LEU A 26 -22.14 -6.54 -1.86
N SER A 27 -21.65 -7.74 -1.62
CA SER A 27 -22.17 -8.67 -0.62
C SER A 27 -21.00 -9.15 0.25
N PHE A 28 -21.32 -9.61 1.45
CA PHE A 28 -20.31 -9.93 2.46
C PHE A 28 -19.34 -11.04 2.03
N ASP A 29 -19.82 -12.00 1.25
CA ASP A 29 -19.08 -13.10 0.66
C ASP A 29 -18.06 -12.65 -0.41
N LYS A 30 -18.24 -11.49 -1.04
CA LYS A 30 -17.29 -10.94 -2.02
C LYS A 30 -16.09 -10.26 -1.38
N LEU A 31 -16.25 -9.74 -0.16
CA LEU A 31 -15.24 -8.93 0.52
C LEU A 31 -13.87 -9.62 0.65
N PRO A 32 -13.74 -10.94 0.94
CA PRO A 32 -12.43 -11.59 1.01
C PRO A 32 -11.70 -11.57 -0.33
N SER A 33 -12.38 -11.84 -1.44
CA SER A 33 -11.77 -11.81 -2.77
C SER A 33 -11.30 -10.40 -3.17
N LEU A 34 -12.11 -9.38 -2.88
CA LEU A 34 -11.77 -7.99 -3.13
C LEU A 34 -10.61 -7.53 -2.25
N LYS A 35 -10.56 -7.95 -0.99
CA LYS A 35 -9.43 -7.72 -0.09
C LYS A 35 -8.13 -8.27 -0.68
N SER A 36 -8.14 -9.50 -1.17
CA SER A 36 -6.94 -10.11 -1.77
C SER A 36 -6.47 -9.38 -3.02
N HIS A 37 -7.40 -8.88 -3.84
CA HIS A 37 -7.07 -8.16 -5.06
C HIS A 37 -6.53 -6.75 -4.77
N TRP A 38 -7.26 -5.97 -3.97
CA TRP A 38 -6.96 -4.57 -3.67
C TRP A 38 -5.95 -4.38 -2.53
N ARG A 39 -5.64 -5.45 -1.80
CA ARG A 39 -4.72 -5.46 -0.65
C ARG A 39 -5.08 -4.50 0.49
N VAL A 40 -6.36 -4.17 0.63
CA VAL A 40 -6.89 -3.30 1.70
C VAL A 40 -7.70 -4.08 2.74
N SER A 41 -8.24 -3.40 3.75
CA SER A 41 -9.19 -4.01 4.70
C SER A 41 -10.59 -4.19 4.07
N MET A 42 -11.34 -5.18 4.55
CA MET A 42 -12.75 -5.36 4.22
C MET A 42 -13.59 -4.13 4.65
N ALA A 43 -13.22 -3.50 5.76
CA ALA A 43 -13.85 -2.25 6.21
C ALA A 43 -13.62 -1.10 5.21
N ALA A 44 -12.41 -0.97 4.66
CA ALA A 44 -12.09 0.04 3.64
C ALA A 44 -12.90 -0.19 2.35
N LEU A 45 -13.10 -1.45 1.94
CA LEU A 45 -13.95 -1.79 0.81
C LEU A 45 -15.42 -1.40 1.03
N ILE A 46 -15.96 -1.63 2.22
CA ILE A 46 -17.34 -1.24 2.56
C ILE A 46 -17.47 0.30 2.57
N LYS A 47 -16.48 1.01 3.15
CA LYS A 47 -16.43 2.49 3.13
C LYS A 47 -16.38 3.02 1.70
N ARG A 48 -15.45 2.50 0.88
CA ARG A 48 -15.30 2.88 -0.52
C ARG A 48 -16.55 2.65 -1.35
N ALA A 49 -17.29 1.56 -1.09
CA ALA A 49 -18.55 1.30 -1.77
C ALA A 49 -19.64 2.33 -1.41
N ALA A 50 -19.66 2.82 -0.17
CA ALA A 50 -20.54 3.90 0.24
C ALA A 50 -20.11 5.24 -0.36
N ASP A 51 -18.82 5.57 -0.33
CA ASP A 51 -18.27 6.81 -0.87
C ASP A 51 -18.54 6.96 -2.39
N LEU A 52 -18.60 5.84 -3.11
CA LEU A 52 -18.89 5.80 -4.56
C LEU A 52 -20.39 5.56 -4.88
N ASP A 53 -21.27 5.68 -3.89
CA ASP A 53 -22.73 5.44 -4.02
C ASP A 53 -23.08 4.08 -4.67
N ARG A 54 -22.26 3.05 -4.42
CA ARG A 54 -22.48 1.68 -4.95
C ARG A 54 -23.37 0.84 -4.05
N ILE A 55 -23.52 1.25 -2.79
CA ILE A 55 -24.42 0.64 -1.81
C ILE A 55 -25.20 1.73 -1.08
N SER A 56 -26.40 1.39 -0.61
CA SER A 56 -27.19 2.31 0.22
C SER A 56 -26.65 2.37 1.65
N GLN A 57 -26.99 3.43 2.37
CA GLN A 57 -26.63 3.58 3.80
C GLN A 57 -27.12 2.40 4.66
N ARG A 58 -28.30 1.85 4.33
CA ARG A 58 -28.84 0.66 5.01
C ARG A 58 -27.96 -0.58 4.74
N HIS A 59 -27.49 -0.74 3.51
CA HIS A 59 -26.65 -1.86 3.13
C HIS A 59 -25.25 -1.73 3.76
N TYR A 60 -24.68 -0.53 3.77
CA TYR A 60 -23.45 -0.20 4.50
C TYR A 60 -23.54 -0.63 5.98
N GLN A 61 -24.60 -0.23 6.69
CA GLN A 61 -24.81 -0.63 8.09
C GLN A 61 -24.93 -2.15 8.27
N THR A 62 -25.59 -2.82 7.32
CA THR A 62 -25.77 -4.27 7.33
C THR A 62 -24.43 -4.99 7.19
N LEU A 63 -23.60 -4.59 6.22
CA LEU A 63 -22.27 -5.16 5.99
C LEU A 63 -21.34 -4.93 7.19
N PHE A 64 -21.38 -3.75 7.81
CA PHE A 64 -20.61 -3.49 9.05
C PHE A 64 -21.09 -4.31 10.25
N ALA A 65 -22.41 -4.54 10.36
CA ALA A 65 -22.96 -5.42 11.38
C ALA A 65 -22.54 -6.88 11.15
N GLU A 66 -22.49 -7.35 9.91
CA GLU A 66 -21.95 -8.67 9.55
C GLU A 66 -20.47 -8.79 9.88
N LEU A 67 -19.67 -7.79 9.51
CA LEU A 67 -18.23 -7.73 9.83
C LEU A 67 -17.97 -7.81 11.34
N SER A 68 -18.84 -7.18 12.13
CA SER A 68 -18.73 -7.21 13.59
C SER A 68 -19.18 -8.56 14.17
N ARG A 69 -20.29 -9.12 13.67
CA ARG A 69 -20.81 -10.42 14.11
C ARG A 69 -19.86 -11.58 13.78
N SER A 70 -19.12 -11.50 12.69
CA SER A 70 -18.11 -12.50 12.32
C SER A 70 -16.79 -12.35 13.09
N GLY A 71 -16.62 -11.28 13.88
CA GLY A 71 -15.35 -10.95 14.52
C GLY A 71 -14.29 -10.37 13.58
N TRP A 72 -14.64 -10.09 12.32
CA TRP A 72 -13.68 -9.65 11.29
C TRP A 72 -13.34 -8.16 11.34
N ARG A 73 -14.01 -7.40 12.19
CA ARG A 73 -13.69 -5.98 12.42
C ARG A 73 -12.28 -5.78 12.98
N THR A 74 -11.78 -6.73 13.78
CA THR A 74 -10.42 -6.68 14.36
C THR A 74 -9.48 -7.73 13.77
N ARG A 75 -10.00 -8.87 13.32
CA ARG A 75 -9.21 -9.94 12.72
C ARG A 75 -9.87 -10.48 11.47
N GLU A 76 -9.46 -9.94 10.32
CA GLU A 76 -9.95 -10.38 9.02
C GLU A 76 -9.47 -11.80 8.68
N PRO A 77 -10.25 -12.57 7.90
CA PRO A 77 -10.01 -14.00 7.66
C PRO A 77 -8.81 -14.27 6.74
N ILE A 78 -8.44 -13.32 5.88
CA ILE A 78 -7.30 -13.41 4.98
C ILE A 78 -6.24 -12.44 5.45
N GLN A 79 -5.05 -12.94 5.76
CA GLN A 79 -3.88 -12.09 5.97
C GLN A 79 -3.21 -11.81 4.64
N ILE A 80 -2.87 -10.55 4.42
CA ILE A 80 -2.08 -10.12 3.27
C ILE A 80 -0.66 -9.97 3.78
N GLU A 81 0.28 -10.68 3.15
CA GLU A 81 1.69 -10.54 3.48
C GLU A 81 2.15 -9.09 3.21
N PRO A 82 2.93 -8.49 4.12
CA PRO A 82 3.47 -7.15 3.91
C PRO A 82 4.26 -7.07 2.60
N GLU A 83 4.11 -5.95 1.90
CA GLU A 83 4.92 -5.70 0.71
C GLU A 83 6.35 -5.35 1.11
N HIS A 84 7.31 -5.89 0.34
CA HIS A 84 8.72 -5.57 0.46
C HIS A 84 9.16 -4.89 -0.84
N PRO A 85 9.05 -3.55 -0.97
CA PRO A 85 9.36 -2.86 -2.21
C PRO A 85 10.86 -2.98 -2.52
N THR A 86 11.21 -3.65 -3.61
CA THR A 86 12.62 -3.83 -4.02
C THR A 86 13.02 -2.99 -5.22
N VAL A 87 12.06 -2.52 -6.04
CA VAL A 87 12.34 -1.89 -7.34
C VAL A 87 13.35 -0.74 -7.26
N LEU A 88 13.17 0.19 -6.32
CA LEU A 88 14.09 1.33 -6.18
C LEU A 88 15.48 0.89 -5.72
N ARG A 89 15.55 -0.02 -4.74
CA ARG A 89 16.82 -0.61 -4.27
C ARG A 89 17.54 -1.34 -5.39
N ASP A 90 16.81 -2.13 -6.17
CA ASP A 90 17.37 -2.91 -7.27
C ASP A 90 17.85 -2.00 -8.40
N ALA A 91 17.11 -0.94 -8.74
CA ALA A 91 17.52 0.08 -9.70
C ALA A 91 18.78 0.83 -9.25
N ILE A 92 18.87 1.23 -7.98
CA ILE A 92 20.07 1.84 -7.41
C ILE A 92 21.25 0.87 -7.50
N GLY A 93 21.05 -0.40 -7.16
CA GLY A 93 22.07 -1.44 -7.27
C GLY A 93 22.62 -1.61 -8.70
N VAL A 94 21.74 -1.58 -9.72
CA VAL A 94 22.15 -1.62 -11.13
C VAL A 94 23.00 -0.41 -11.50
N HIS A 95 22.58 0.80 -11.11
CA HIS A 95 23.35 2.01 -11.45
C HIS A 95 24.71 2.11 -10.75
N LEU A 96 24.81 1.62 -9.52
CA LEU A 96 26.08 1.56 -8.78
C LEU A 96 27.06 0.56 -9.41
N ARG A 97 26.59 -0.65 -9.78
CA ARG A 97 27.45 -1.73 -10.27
C ARG A 97 27.74 -1.66 -11.76
N ASP A 98 26.70 -1.49 -12.57
CA ASP A 98 26.78 -1.71 -14.01
C ASP A 98 27.09 -0.41 -14.75
N HIS A 99 26.63 0.73 -14.20
CA HIS A 99 26.82 2.05 -14.79
C HIS A 99 27.89 2.90 -14.10
N GLN A 100 28.47 2.42 -12.98
CA GLN A 100 29.50 3.10 -12.20
C GLN A 100 29.13 4.55 -11.80
N ILE A 101 27.83 4.82 -11.65
CA ILE A 101 27.36 6.12 -11.18
C ILE A 101 27.69 6.18 -9.69
N GLY A 102 28.41 7.23 -9.26
CA GLY A 102 28.78 7.40 -7.85
C GLY A 102 27.57 7.63 -6.95
N GLN A 103 27.65 7.20 -5.69
CA GLN A 103 26.56 7.33 -4.70
C GLN A 103 26.06 8.78 -4.58
N GLU A 104 26.96 9.77 -4.61
CA GLU A 104 26.62 11.19 -4.55
C GLU A 104 25.81 11.70 -5.76
N GLU A 105 26.05 11.14 -6.95
CA GLU A 105 25.36 11.52 -8.18
C GLU A 105 23.97 10.88 -8.26
N LEU A 106 23.86 9.62 -7.83
CA LEU A 106 22.57 8.93 -7.65
C LEU A 106 21.69 9.61 -6.60
N LYS A 107 22.28 10.01 -5.47
CA LYS A 107 21.59 10.73 -4.40
C LYS A 107 20.97 12.04 -4.90
N ARG A 108 21.73 12.84 -5.66
CA ARG A 108 21.24 14.09 -6.27
C ARG A 108 20.11 13.83 -7.26
N THR A 109 20.27 12.83 -8.13
CA THR A 109 19.29 12.50 -9.17
C THR A 109 17.97 11.96 -8.60
N ALA A 110 18.06 11.14 -7.54
CA ALA A 110 16.90 10.54 -6.88
C ALA A 110 16.25 11.46 -5.82
N PHE A 111 16.77 12.69 -5.61
CA PHE A 111 16.33 13.63 -4.57
C PHE A 111 16.30 13.02 -3.16
N LEU A 112 17.18 12.06 -2.86
CA LEU A 112 17.24 11.40 -1.55
C LEU A 112 18.10 12.26 -0.64
N VAL A 113 17.49 12.88 0.38
CA VAL A 113 18.10 14.02 1.09
C VAL A 113 19.12 13.56 2.16
N ASP A 114 18.87 12.42 2.80
CA ASP A 114 19.71 11.85 3.86
C ASP A 114 20.64 10.75 3.33
N THR A 115 21.96 10.90 3.54
CA THR A 115 22.97 9.93 3.07
C THR A 115 22.96 8.64 3.90
N ASP A 116 22.79 8.74 5.21
CA ASP A 116 22.82 7.57 6.10
C ASP A 116 21.55 6.72 5.92
N GLU A 117 20.39 7.37 5.75
CA GLU A 117 19.14 6.68 5.42
C GLU A 117 19.22 6.03 4.04
N PHE A 118 19.78 6.74 3.04
CA PHE A 118 19.97 6.22 1.69
C PHE A 118 20.81 4.93 1.67
N VAL A 119 21.97 4.97 2.33
CA VAL A 119 22.90 3.83 2.37
C VAL A 119 22.27 2.65 3.11
N ARG A 120 21.59 2.89 4.23
CA ARG A 120 20.95 1.81 5.01
C ARG A 120 19.77 1.17 4.27
N THR A 121 19.03 1.94 3.50
CA THR A 121 17.75 1.51 2.93
C THR A 121 17.91 0.95 1.51
N PHE A 122 18.83 1.52 0.72
CA PHE A 122 18.88 1.26 -0.72
C PHE A 122 20.21 0.73 -1.23
N VAL A 123 21.32 0.90 -0.49
CA VAL A 123 22.63 0.38 -0.91
C VAL A 123 22.81 -1.05 -0.36
N PRO A 124 22.98 -2.07 -1.22
CA PRO A 124 23.24 -3.44 -0.79
C PRO A 124 24.47 -3.51 0.12
N ALA A 125 24.47 -4.40 1.13
CA ALA A 125 25.56 -4.51 2.10
C ALA A 125 26.95 -4.73 1.45
N THR A 126 26.99 -5.34 0.26
CA THR A 126 28.21 -5.56 -0.53
C THR A 126 28.81 -4.26 -1.09
N ASP A 127 28.00 -3.23 -1.28
CA ASP A 127 28.33 -1.94 -1.89
C ASP A 127 28.41 -0.80 -0.85
N GLN A 128 28.27 -1.12 0.45
CA GLN A 128 28.37 -0.13 1.53
C GLN A 128 29.83 0.19 1.85
N PRO A 129 30.18 1.46 2.14
CA PRO A 129 31.52 1.81 2.59
C PRO A 129 31.82 1.12 3.92
N PHE A 130 32.99 0.49 4.04
CA PHE A 130 33.44 -0.12 5.29
C PHE A 130 33.46 0.94 6.41
N ARG A 131 32.54 0.84 7.37
CA ARG A 131 32.64 1.61 8.61
C ARG A 131 33.81 1.06 9.41
N VAL A 132 34.97 1.72 9.33
CA VAL A 132 36.05 1.52 10.30
C VAL A 132 35.52 2.07 11.63
N VAL A 133 35.13 1.16 12.52
CA VAL A 133 34.76 1.50 13.89
C VAL A 133 36.06 1.94 14.58
N GLY A 134 36.21 3.25 14.76
CA GLY A 134 37.27 3.89 15.55
C GLY A 134 36.76 4.26 16.93
#